data_AF-A0A6C0BUZ7-F1
#
_entry.id   AF-A0A6C0BUZ7-F1
#
_cell.length_a   1.000
_cell.length_b   1.000
_cell.length_c   1.000
_cell.angle_alpha   90.00
_cell.angle_beta   90.00
_cell.angle_gamma   90.00
#
_symmetry.space_group_name_H-M   'P 1'
#
loop_
_entity.id
_entity.type
_entity.pdbx_description
1 polymer ?
#
loop_
_entity_poly.entity_id
_entity_poly.type
_entity_poly.pdbx_seq_one_letter_code
_entity_poly.pdbx_strand_id
1 'polypeptide(L)'
;NLKALDVTQRPIHCTDKKREVLYVKDSDKWEKENEDKSKIRKAIKQIAHKNSKLVPQFKEVHPDCGKSVSKFSEQYNKIIIEAMGGSGDNDNEKEDKIIKNISKNVTIDKED
;
A
#
# COMPACT_ATOMS: atom_id res chain seq x y z
N ASN A 1 -8.64 7.25 -4.86
CA ASN A 1 -9.31 7.43 -3.56
C ASN A 1 -10.44 6.41 -3.45
N LEU A 2 -10.35 5.39 -2.59
CA LEU A 2 -11.31 4.26 -2.58
C LEU A 2 -12.72 4.66 -2.10
N LYS A 3 -12.83 5.69 -1.26
CA LYS A 3 -14.12 6.22 -0.79
C LYS A 3 -14.92 6.94 -1.88
N ALA A 4 -14.26 7.34 -2.97
CA ALA A 4 -14.91 7.95 -4.13
C ALA A 4 -15.57 6.91 -5.06
N LEU A 5 -15.31 5.62 -4.83
CA LEU A 5 -15.95 4.52 -5.54
C LEU A 5 -17.17 4.03 -4.76
N ASP A 6 -18.22 3.67 -5.49
CA ASP A 6 -19.35 2.91 -4.96
C ASP A 6 -18.85 1.64 -4.25
N VAL A 7 -19.55 1.19 -3.22
CA VAL A 7 -19.15 0.02 -2.42
C VAL A 7 -18.90 -1.19 -3.32
N THR A 8 -19.78 -1.45 -4.28
CA THR A 8 -19.67 -2.61 -5.19
C THR A 8 -18.46 -2.56 -6.13
N GLN A 9 -17.91 -1.36 -6.36
CA GLN A 9 -16.77 -1.13 -7.24
C GLN A 9 -15.42 -1.20 -6.52
N ARG A 10 -15.41 -1.25 -5.18
CA ARG A 10 -14.17 -1.37 -4.40
C ARG A 10 -13.62 -2.79 -4.53
N PRO A 11 -12.32 -2.99 -4.77
CA PRO A 11 -11.72 -4.32 -4.91
C PRO A 11 -11.49 -5.04 -3.57
N ILE A 12 -11.78 -4.37 -2.45
CA ILE A 12 -11.55 -4.88 -1.10
C ILE A 12 -12.62 -4.32 -0.15
N HIS A 13 -13.15 -5.17 0.72
CA HIS A 13 -14.12 -4.81 1.76
C HIS A 13 -13.67 -5.32 3.13
N CYS A 14 -14.02 -4.58 4.18
CA CYS A 14 -13.96 -5.06 5.55
C CYS A 14 -15.37 -5.19 6.12
N THR A 15 -15.76 -6.40 6.54
CA THR A 15 -17.12 -6.68 7.05
C THR A 15 -17.21 -6.65 8.57
N ASP A 16 -16.08 -6.82 9.27
CA ASP A 16 -15.99 -6.73 10.72
C ASP A 16 -14.69 -5.99 11.07
N LYS A 17 -14.83 -4.72 11.46
CA LYS A 17 -13.71 -3.85 11.82
C LYS A 17 -12.98 -4.31 13.09
N LYS A 18 -13.68 -4.94 14.05
CA LYS A 18 -13.06 -5.40 15.31
C LYS A 18 -12.18 -6.63 15.07
N ARG A 19 -12.62 -7.51 14.17
CA ARG A 19 -11.90 -8.74 13.81
C ARG A 19 -11.07 -8.63 12.54
N GLU A 20 -11.02 -7.45 11.93
CA GLU A 20 -10.36 -7.17 10.65
C GLU A 20 -10.65 -8.21 9.56
N VAL A 21 -11.92 -8.61 9.45
CA VAL A 21 -12.34 -9.59 8.43
C VAL A 21 -12.38 -8.88 7.09
N LEU A 22 -11.43 -9.24 6.21
CA LEU A 22 -11.24 -8.65 4.89
C LEU A 22 -11.66 -9.63 3.79
N TYR A 23 -12.26 -9.09 2.74
CA TYR A 23 -12.56 -9.80 1.50
C TYR A 23 -11.91 -9.07 0.34
N VAL A 24 -11.27 -9.81 -0.56
CA VAL A 24 -10.64 -9.28 -1.77
C VAL A 24 -11.40 -9.82 -2.97
N LYS A 25 -11.73 -8.95 -3.93
CA LYS A 25 -12.32 -9.34 -5.19
C LYS A 25 -11.21 -9.74 -6.17
N ASP A 26 -11.14 -11.01 -6.53
CA ASP A 26 -10.20 -11.55 -7.51
C ASP A 26 -10.98 -12.34 -8.57
N SER A 27 -10.71 -12.08 -9.85
CA SER A 27 -11.36 -12.76 -10.98
C SER A 27 -12.90 -12.79 -10.86
N ASP A 28 -13.48 -11.64 -10.53
CA ASP A 28 -14.91 -11.42 -10.25
C ASP A 28 -15.53 -12.21 -9.09
N LYS A 29 -14.70 -12.81 -8.25
CA LYS A 29 -15.12 -13.54 -7.05
C LYS A 29 -14.62 -12.86 -5.78
N TRP A 30 -15.48 -12.81 -4.78
CA TRP A 30 -15.09 -12.36 -3.44
C TRP A 30 -14.49 -13.53 -2.67
N GLU A 31 -13.25 -13.36 -2.25
CA GLU A 31 -12.56 -14.36 -1.44
C GLU A 31 -12.17 -13.73 -0.10
N LYS A 32 -12.54 -14.42 0.99
CA LYS A 32 -12.14 -14.03 2.35
C LYS A 32 -10.63 -14.16 2.46
N GLU A 33 -9.99 -13.19 3.12
CA GLU A 33 -8.57 -13.31 3.37
C GLU A 33 -8.23 -14.38 4.41
N ASN A 34 -7.05 -14.97 4.25
CA ASN A 34 -6.48 -15.85 5.27
C ASN A 34 -5.93 -15.05 6.47
N GLU A 35 -5.58 -15.76 7.54
CA GLU A 35 -5.05 -15.15 8.77
C GLU A 35 -3.77 -14.33 8.51
N ASP A 36 -2.93 -14.78 7.58
CA ASP A 36 -1.70 -14.07 7.17
C ASP A 36 -1.95 -12.85 6.27
N LYS A 37 -3.17 -12.66 5.78
CA LYS A 37 -3.55 -11.59 4.82
C LYS A 37 -2.62 -11.56 3.60
N SER A 38 -2.28 -12.75 3.10
CA SER A 38 -1.26 -13.01 2.07
C SER A 38 -1.49 -12.28 0.74
N LYS A 39 -2.73 -12.15 0.27
CA LYS A 39 -3.07 -11.46 -0.98
C LYS A 39 -2.85 -9.96 -0.84
N ILE A 40 -3.23 -9.40 0.31
CA ILE A 40 -3.04 -7.96 0.56
C ILE A 40 -1.55 -7.65 0.72
N ARG A 41 -0.80 -8.48 1.45
CA ARG A 41 0.67 -8.34 1.54
C ARG A 41 1.33 -8.41 0.17
N LYS A 42 0.92 -9.36 -0.67
CA LYS A 42 1.40 -9.45 -2.05
C LYS A 42 1.11 -8.17 -2.85
N ALA A 43 -0.09 -7.60 -2.71
CA ALA A 43 -0.45 -6.34 -3.36
C ALA A 43 0.40 -5.15 -2.85
N ILE A 44 0.66 -5.07 -1.53
CA ILE A 44 1.54 -4.04 -0.94
C ILE A 44 2.95 -4.13 -1.53
N LYS A 45 3.53 -5.34 -1.59
CA LYS A 45 4.85 -5.57 -2.20
C LYS A 45 4.88 -5.23 -3.68
N GLN A 46 3.81 -5.54 -4.42
CA GLN A 46 3.68 -5.15 -5.82
C GLN A 46 3.63 -3.63 -6.01
N ILE A 47 2.97 -2.90 -5.10
CA ILE A 47 2.95 -1.43 -5.13
C ILE A 47 4.35 -0.88 -4.86
N ALA A 48 5.07 -1.39 -3.85
CA ALA A 48 6.46 -0.99 -3.61
C ALA A 48 7.34 -1.27 -4.85
N HIS A 49 7.21 -2.44 -5.48
CA HIS A 49 7.92 -2.76 -6.71
C HIS A 49 7.57 -1.82 -7.88
N LYS A 50 6.31 -1.36 -7.99
CA LYS A 50 5.94 -0.34 -8.99
C LYS A 50 6.55 1.01 -8.65
N ASN A 51 6.54 1.41 -7.37
CA ASN A 51 7.14 2.66 -6.92
C ASN A 51 8.65 2.70 -7.18
N SER A 52 9.37 1.59 -6.94
CA SER A 52 10.80 1.52 -7.21
C SER A 52 11.14 1.67 -8.71
N LYS A 53 10.24 1.26 -9.61
CA LYS A 53 10.38 1.50 -11.06
C LYS A 53 10.18 2.97 -11.47
N LEU A 54 9.58 3.80 -10.61
CA LEU A 54 9.42 5.24 -10.86
C LEU A 54 10.63 6.06 -10.38
N VAL A 55 11.49 5.47 -9.54
CA VAL A 55 12.71 6.13 -9.04
C VAL A 55 13.63 6.64 -10.17
N PRO A 56 13.87 5.90 -11.26
CA PRO A 56 14.64 6.43 -12.40
C PRO A 56 14.00 7.68 -13.03
N GLN A 57 12.67 7.73 -13.14
CA GLN A 57 11.96 8.89 -13.70
C GLN A 57 12.16 10.13 -12.81
N PHE A 58 12.25 9.95 -11.49
CA PHE A 58 12.58 11.04 -10.59
C PHE A 58 14.00 11.59 -10.83
N LYS A 59 14.98 10.73 -11.13
CA LYS A 59 16.35 11.16 -11.48
C LYS A 59 16.39 11.95 -12.79
N GLU A 60 15.57 11.60 -13.77
CA GLU A 60 15.51 12.32 -15.05
C GLU A 60 15.10 13.79 -14.86
N VAL A 61 14.15 14.04 -13.96
CA VAL A 61 13.69 15.41 -13.63
C VAL A 61 14.66 16.14 -12.70
N HIS A 62 15.36 15.40 -11.82
CA HIS A 62 16.28 15.96 -10.84
C HIS A 62 17.69 15.33 -10.97
N PRO A 63 18.46 15.66 -12.01
CA PRO A 63 19.74 15.01 -12.29
C PRO A 63 20.80 15.20 -11.20
N ASP A 64 20.69 16.28 -10.40
CA ASP A 64 21.60 16.57 -9.30
C ASP A 64 21.22 15.88 -7.97
N CYS A 65 20.15 15.09 -7.94
CA CYS A 65 19.66 14.46 -6.69
C CYS A 65 20.62 13.43 -6.10
N GLY A 66 21.54 12.88 -6.90
CA GLY A 66 22.59 11.96 -6.45
C GLY A 66 23.83 12.64 -5.86
N LYS A 67 23.94 13.97 -5.93
CA LYS A 67 25.07 14.71 -5.36
C LYS A 67 24.81 14.96 -3.87
N SER A 68 25.75 14.58 -3.01
CA SER A 68 25.63 14.74 -1.55
C SER A 68 25.37 16.18 -1.11
N VAL A 69 25.90 17.16 -1.85
CA VAL A 69 25.75 18.61 -1.65
C VAL A 69 24.43 19.20 -2.20
N SER A 70 23.61 18.40 -2.87
CA SER A 70 22.32 18.88 -3.39
C SER A 70 21.30 19.06 -2.27
N LYS A 71 20.53 20.15 -2.31
CA LYS A 71 19.37 20.38 -1.43
C LYS A 71 18.31 19.27 -1.53
N PHE A 72 18.34 18.49 -2.61
CA PHE A 72 17.39 17.40 -2.87
C PHE A 72 17.93 16.01 -2.50
N SER A 73 19.19 15.88 -2.03
CA SER A 73 19.77 14.55 -1.79
C SER A 73 19.06 13.82 -0.65
N GLU A 74 18.69 14.52 0.42
CA GLU A 74 17.93 13.95 1.54
C GLU A 74 16.52 13.53 1.10
N GLN A 75 15.83 14.40 0.35
CA GLN A 75 14.50 14.10 -0.19
C GLN A 75 14.54 12.90 -1.13
N TYR A 76 15.55 12.83 -1.99
CA TYR A 76 15.74 11.73 -2.93
C TYR A 76 16.04 10.40 -2.23
N ASN A 77 16.93 10.41 -1.23
CA ASN A 77 17.21 9.24 -0.41
C ASN A 77 15.95 8.75 0.31
N LYS A 78 15.16 9.67 0.87
CA LYS A 78 13.88 9.34 1.48
C LYS A 78 12.91 8.71 0.49
N ILE A 79 12.77 9.28 -0.71
CA ILE A 79 11.91 8.72 -1.77
C ILE A 79 12.34 7.30 -2.14
N ILE A 80 13.65 7.08 -2.32
CA ILE A 80 14.21 5.75 -2.61
C ILE A 80 13.82 4.75 -1.51
N ILE A 81 14.07 5.10 -0.25
CA ILE A 81 13.80 4.23 0.89
C ILE A 81 12.31 3.87 0.95
N GLU A 82 11.44 4.88 0.89
CA GLU A 82 9.98 4.67 0.97
C GLU A 82 9.44 3.92 -0.26
N ALA A 83 9.97 4.19 -1.47
CA ALA A 83 9.59 3.48 -2.69
C ALA A 83 9.92 1.98 -2.62
N MET A 84 10.93 1.59 -1.83
CA MET A 84 11.34 0.20 -1.65
C MET A 84 10.68 -0.51 -0.46
N GLY A 85 9.80 0.17 0.31
CA GLY A 85 9.13 -0.42 1.47
C GLY A 85 9.53 0.17 2.83
N GLY A 86 10.31 1.25 2.83
CA GLY A 86 10.73 1.95 4.05
C GLY A 86 11.98 1.32 4.70
N SER A 87 12.59 2.04 5.63
CA SER A 87 13.83 1.63 6.30
C SER A 87 13.64 0.51 7.33
N GLY A 88 14.68 -0.30 7.56
CA GLY A 88 14.74 -1.32 8.62
C GLY A 88 14.01 -2.62 8.31
N ASP A 89 14.23 -3.64 9.13
CA ASP A 89 13.86 -5.04 8.85
C ASP A 89 12.48 -5.47 9.40
N ASN A 90 11.60 -4.51 9.68
CA ASN A 90 10.27 -4.75 10.28
C ASN A 90 9.13 -4.68 9.26
N ASP A 91 9.35 -5.25 8.07
CA ASP A 91 8.41 -5.18 6.95
C ASP A 91 7.02 -5.71 7.30
N ASN A 92 6.93 -6.80 8.07
CA ASN A 92 5.65 -7.36 8.51
C ASN A 92 4.84 -6.35 9.34
N GLU A 93 5.48 -5.63 10.26
CA GLU A 93 4.82 -4.61 11.09
C GLU A 93 4.36 -3.40 10.27
N LYS A 94 5.17 -3.00 9.28
CA LYS A 94 4.81 -1.91 8.36
C LYS A 94 3.60 -2.32 7.52
N GLU A 95 3.62 -3.53 6.97
CA GLU A 95 2.50 -4.10 6.22
C GLU A 95 1.25 -4.19 7.10
N ASP A 96 1.36 -4.62 8.36
CA ASP A 96 0.23 -4.68 9.30
C ASP A 96 -0.40 -3.30 9.53
N LYS A 97 0.44 -2.27 9.71
CA LYS A 97 -0.04 -0.87 9.82
C LYS A 97 -0.78 -0.43 8.56
N ILE A 98 -0.26 -0.77 7.38
CA ILE A 98 -0.91 -0.46 6.10
C ILE A 98 -2.25 -1.19 6.00
N ILE A 99 -2.30 -2.49 6.30
CA ILE A 99 -3.52 -3.30 6.23
C ILE A 99 -4.58 -2.77 7.19
N LYS A 100 -4.19 -2.42 8.42
CA LYS A 100 -5.09 -1.81 9.41
C LYS A 100 -5.68 -0.49 8.91
N ASN A 101 -4.88 0.32 8.22
CA ASN A 101 -5.35 1.57 7.61
C ASN A 101 -6.29 1.31 6.42
N ILE A 102 -6.01 0.31 5.59
CA ILE A 102 -6.91 -0.11 4.50
C ILE A 102 -8.25 -0.55 5.09
N SER A 103 -8.24 -1.47 6.07
CA SER A 103 -9.44 -2.00 6.74
C SER A 103 -10.38 -0.89 7.23
N LYS A 104 -9.84 0.13 7.91
CA LYS A 104 -10.60 1.30 8.38
C LYS A 104 -11.25 2.11 7.26
N ASN A 105 -10.66 2.14 6.06
CA ASN A 105 -11.16 2.92 4.93
C ASN A 105 -12.12 2.15 4.02
N VAL A 106 -12.14 0.81 4.15
CA VAL A 106 -12.94 -0.09 3.31
C VAL A 106 -13.97 -0.88 4.11
N THR A 107 -14.18 -0.49 5.37
CA THR A 107 -15.28 -1.03 6.18
C THR A 107 -16.60 -0.69 5.50
N ILE A 108 -17.43 -1.72 5.31
CA ILE A 108 -18.82 -1.55 4.88
C ILE A 108 -19.67 -1.57 6.15
N ASP A 109 -20.48 -0.53 6.33
CA ASP A 109 -21.47 -0.53 7.40
C ASP A 109 -22.56 -1.53 7.02
N LYS A 110 -23.03 -2.30 8.00
CA LYS A 110 -24.26 -3.06 7.79
C LYS A 110 -25.37 -2.03 7.81
N GLU A 111 -26.09 -1.88 6.71
CA GLU A 111 -27.40 -1.24 6.76
C GLU A 111 -28.26 -2.07 7.72
N ASP A 112 -28.81 -1.40 8.74
CA ASP A 112 -29.79 -1.97 9.68
C ASP A 112 -31.10 -2.33 8.95
#